data_AF-A0A560EL66-F1
#
_entry.id   AF-A0A560EL66-F1
#
_cell.length_a   1.000
_cell.length_b   1.000
_cell.length_c   1.000
_cell.angle_alpha   90.00
_cell.angle_beta   90.00
_cell.angle_gamma   90.00
#
_symmetry.space_group_name_H-M   'P 1'
#
loop_
_entity.id
_entity.type
_entity.pdbx_description
1 polymer ?
#
loop_
_entity_poly.entity_id
_entity_poly.type
_entity_poly.pdbx_seq_one_letter_code
_entity_poly.pdbx_strand_id
1 'polypeptide(L)'
;MLKEALADDRLPEEARARISLAHEILAAKVAGAMSRDEFIALRKSLGRTQEDLAHDLGKRVRQIARYESGEVPIPAPVAQVLRELAEKR
;
A
#
# COMPACT_ATOMS: atom_id res chain seq x y z
N MET A 1 17.01 14.76 -4.67
CA MET A 1 17.74 13.58 -5.17
C MET A 1 17.09 12.90 -6.38
N LEU A 2 15.99 12.14 -6.29
CA LEU A 2 15.43 11.43 -7.47
C LEU A 2 14.67 12.34 -8.45
N LYS A 3 13.90 13.30 -7.94
CA LYS A 3 13.19 14.32 -8.76
C LYS A 3 14.15 15.24 -9.52
N GLU A 4 15.31 15.53 -8.93
CA GLU A 4 16.36 16.34 -9.56
C GLU A 4 17.05 15.58 -10.69
N ALA A 5 17.27 14.27 -10.53
CA ALA A 5 17.81 13.43 -11.59
C ALA A 5 16.85 13.35 -12.80
N LEU A 6 15.53 13.26 -12.56
CA LEU A 6 14.53 13.26 -13.64
C LEU A 6 14.46 14.58 -14.42
N ALA A 7 14.90 15.69 -13.82
CA ALA A 7 14.94 17.02 -14.44
C ALA A 7 16.24 17.27 -15.25
N ASP A 8 17.20 16.33 -15.27
CA ASP A 8 18.42 16.47 -16.05
C ASP A 8 18.18 16.11 -17.52
N ASP A 9 18.25 17.13 -18.38
CA ASP A 9 17.98 16.98 -19.81
C ASP A 9 19.01 16.17 -20.60
N ARG A 10 20.11 15.76 -19.96
CA ARG A 10 21.17 14.93 -20.57
C ARG A 10 20.91 13.43 -20.45
N LEU A 11 19.88 13.01 -19.71
CA LEU A 11 19.55 11.60 -19.57
C LEU A 11 18.90 11.04 -20.85
N PRO A 12 19.37 9.88 -21.36
CA PRO A 12 18.68 9.14 -22.41
C PRO A 12 17.24 8.84 -22.01
N GLU A 13 16.31 8.85 -22.96
CA GLU A 13 14.88 8.66 -22.72
C GLU A 13 14.59 7.35 -21.97
N GLU A 14 15.26 6.25 -22.35
CA GLU A 14 15.14 4.96 -21.67
C GLU A 14 15.57 5.01 -20.19
N ALA A 15 16.61 5.79 -19.88
CA ALA A 15 17.08 5.96 -18.51
C ALA A 15 16.06 6.77 -17.69
N ARG A 16 15.48 7.83 -18.27
CA ARG A 16 14.40 8.59 -17.62
C ARG A 16 13.17 7.73 -17.37
N ALA A 17 12.77 6.90 -18.33
CA ALA A 17 11.64 5.99 -18.19
C ALA A 17 11.86 4.99 -17.03
N ARG A 18 13.04 4.38 -16.93
CA ARG A 18 13.40 3.47 -15.82
C ARG A 18 13.38 4.18 -14.47
N ILE A 19 13.94 5.39 -14.38
CA ILE A 19 13.99 6.18 -13.14
C ILE A 19 12.57 6.62 -12.72
N SER A 20 11.71 7.01 -13.67
CA SER A 20 10.33 7.38 -13.39
C SER A 20 9.56 6.20 -12.81
N LEU A 21 9.65 5.04 -13.46
CA LEU A 21 9.02 3.81 -12.97
C LEU A 21 9.51 3.44 -11.56
N ALA A 22 10.82 3.50 -11.32
CA ALA A 22 11.37 3.24 -9.99
C ALA A 22 10.84 4.23 -8.95
N HIS A 23 10.76 5.52 -9.29
CA HIS A 23 10.23 6.56 -8.42
C HIS A 23 8.74 6.33 -8.09
N GLU A 24 7.92 5.95 -9.07
CA GLU A 24 6.51 5.61 -8.86
C GLU A 24 6.34 4.40 -7.93
N ILE A 25 7.11 3.34 -8.14
CA ILE A 25 7.11 2.15 -7.27
C ILE A 25 7.52 2.52 -5.84
N LEU A 26 8.55 3.35 -5.68
CA LEU A 26 9.00 3.84 -4.37
C LEU A 26 7.94 4.72 -3.71
N ALA A 27 7.34 5.66 -4.45
CA ALA A 27 6.29 6.52 -3.93
C ALA A 27 5.09 5.71 -3.43
N ALA A 28 4.65 4.70 -4.20
CA ALA A 28 3.58 3.80 -3.78
C ALA A 28 3.94 2.99 -2.52
N LYS A 29 5.20 2.55 -2.39
CA LYS A 29 5.67 1.87 -1.17
C LYS A 29 5.69 2.77 0.05
N VAL A 30 5.97 4.06 -0.12
CA VAL A 30 6.06 5.04 0.98
C VAL A 30 4.68 5.54 1.39
N ALA A 31 3.84 5.91 0.43
CA ALA A 31 2.50 6.44 0.70
C ALA A 31 1.52 5.34 1.18
N GLY A 32 1.75 4.09 0.77
CA GLY A 32 0.75 3.04 0.91
C GLY A 32 -0.33 3.15 -0.16
N ALA A 33 -0.96 2.02 -0.47
CA ALA A 33 -2.00 1.92 -1.50
C ALA A 33 -3.42 2.22 -0.98
N MET A 34 -3.56 2.40 0.32
CA MET A 34 -4.81 2.59 1.04
C MET A 34 -4.53 3.38 2.30
N SER A 35 -5.45 4.27 2.69
CA SER A 35 -5.33 5.01 3.94
C SER A 35 -5.63 4.13 5.15
N ARG A 36 -5.04 4.45 6.30
CA ARG A 36 -5.35 3.81 7.59
C ARG A 36 -6.85 3.77 7.87
N ASP A 37 -7.52 4.91 7.66
CA ASP A 37 -8.93 5.05 8.02
C ASP A 37 -9.84 4.24 7.07
N GLU A 38 -9.52 4.20 5.77
CA GLU A 38 -10.17 3.31 4.80
C GLU A 38 -9.99 1.84 5.18
N PHE A 39 -8.78 1.43 5.57
CA PHE A 39 -8.49 0.06 5.99
C PHE A 39 -9.29 -0.36 7.23
N ILE A 40 -9.34 0.51 8.25
CA ILE A 40 -10.15 0.28 9.47
C ILE A 40 -11.63 0.19 9.12
N ALA A 41 -12.12 1.10 8.26
CA ALA A 41 -13.52 1.14 7.87
C ALA A 41 -13.94 -0.14 7.14
N LEU A 42 -13.15 -0.63 6.19
CA LEU A 42 -13.40 -1.87 5.47
C LEU A 42 -13.36 -3.11 6.39
N ARG A 43 -12.39 -3.19 7.30
CA ARG A 43 -12.37 -4.29 8.29
C ARG A 43 -13.64 -4.29 9.14
N LYS A 44 -14.04 -3.12 9.64
CA LYS A 44 -15.23 -2.98 10.48
C LYS A 44 -16.51 -3.27 9.70
N SER A 45 -16.62 -2.85 8.45
CA SER A 45 -17.79 -3.14 7.62
C SER A 45 -17.96 -4.64 7.37
N LEU A 46 -16.85 -5.39 7.30
CA LEU A 46 -16.83 -6.85 7.24
C LEU A 46 -17.21 -7.55 8.57
N GLY A 47 -17.32 -6.80 9.69
CA GLY A 47 -17.55 -7.37 11.01
C GLY A 47 -16.36 -8.14 11.59
N ARG A 48 -15.15 -7.90 11.06
CA ARG A 48 -13.93 -8.63 11.41
C ARG A 48 -13.18 -7.95 12.56
N THR A 49 -12.68 -8.74 13.50
CA THR A 49 -11.64 -8.28 14.43
C THR A 49 -10.29 -8.15 13.71
N GLN A 50 -9.28 -7.56 14.36
CA GLN A 50 -7.92 -7.55 13.80
C GLN A 50 -7.35 -8.96 13.65
N GLU A 51 -7.76 -9.89 14.51
CA GLU A 51 -7.35 -11.29 14.46
C GLU A 51 -7.98 -12.04 13.29
N ASP A 52 -9.29 -11.86 13.08
CA ASP A 52 -9.98 -12.45 11.93
C ASP A 52 -9.40 -11.96 10.61
N LEU A 53 -9.17 -10.65 10.50
CA LEU A 53 -8.59 -10.09 9.28
C LEU A 53 -7.14 -10.57 9.07
N ALA A 54 -6.37 -10.74 10.14
CA ALA A 54 -5.03 -11.30 10.05
C ALA A 54 -5.07 -12.73 9.47
N HIS A 55 -6.01 -13.55 9.94
CA HIS A 55 -6.24 -14.89 9.41
C HIS A 55 -6.65 -14.84 7.92
N ASP A 56 -7.64 -14.02 7.56
CA ASP A 56 -8.13 -13.87 6.18
C ASP A 56 -7.03 -13.43 5.20
N LEU A 57 -6.08 -12.59 5.64
CA LEU A 57 -4.99 -12.06 4.82
C LEU A 57 -3.68 -12.87 4.90
N GLY A 58 -3.63 -13.94 5.69
CA GLY A 58 -2.39 -14.70 5.94
C GLY A 58 -1.29 -13.84 6.57
N LYS A 59 -1.66 -12.93 7.48
CA LYS A 59 -0.76 -12.02 8.19
C LYS A 59 -0.76 -12.30 9.69
N ARG A 60 0.23 -11.75 10.39
CA ARG A 60 0.24 -11.71 11.85
C ARG A 60 -0.65 -10.56 12.35
N VAL A 61 -1.36 -10.74 13.47
CA VAL A 61 -2.20 -9.68 14.07
C VAL A 61 -1.43 -8.38 14.29
N ARG A 62 -0.18 -8.46 14.74
CA ARG A 62 0.70 -7.29 14.90
C ARG A 62 0.86 -6.50 13.59
N GLN A 63 0.86 -7.17 12.44
CA GLN A 63 0.99 -6.49 11.15
C GLN A 63 -0.27 -5.70 10.80
N ILE A 64 -1.46 -6.25 11.11
CA ILE A 64 -2.73 -5.53 11.00
C ILE A 64 -2.74 -4.30 11.92
N ALA A 65 -2.31 -4.46 13.17
CA ALA A 65 -2.22 -3.33 14.11
C ALA A 65 -1.28 -2.22 13.62
N ARG A 66 -0.16 -2.55 12.97
CA ARG A 66 0.78 -1.56 12.39
C ARG A 66 0.19 -0.81 11.19
N TYR A 67 -0.64 -1.47 10.39
CA TYR A 67 -1.41 -0.80 9.34
C TYR A 67 -2.44 0.16 9.95
N GLU A 68 -3.18 -0.30 10.96
CA GLU A 68 -4.21 0.49 11.64
C GLU A 68 -3.67 1.57 12.57
N SER A 69 -2.39 1.55 12.94
CA SER A 69 -1.74 2.64 13.66
C SER A 69 -1.06 3.63 12.72
N GLY A 70 -0.92 3.30 11.43
CA GLY A 70 -0.14 4.09 10.48
C GLY A 70 1.38 3.96 10.67
N GLU A 71 1.86 3.03 11.49
CA GLU A 71 3.30 2.79 11.69
C GLU A 71 3.97 2.30 10.40
N VAL A 72 3.24 1.56 9.57
CA VAL A 72 3.71 1.14 8.24
C VAL A 72 2.63 1.36 7.18
N PRO A 73 3.02 1.72 5.96
CA PRO A 73 2.09 1.87 4.85
C PRO A 73 1.44 0.53 4.48
N ILE A 74 0.18 0.58 4.06
CA ILE A 74 -0.58 -0.59 3.61
C ILE A 74 -0.13 -0.96 2.18
N PRO A 75 0.42 -2.17 1.93
CA PRO A 75 0.86 -2.58 0.61
C PRO A 75 -0.31 -2.79 -0.36
N ALA A 76 -0.09 -2.54 -1.66
CA ALA A 76 -1.11 -2.72 -2.70
C ALA A 76 -1.78 -4.11 -2.70
N PRO A 77 -1.05 -5.24 -2.58
CA PRO A 77 -1.70 -6.55 -2.53
C PRO A 77 -2.64 -6.71 -1.33
N VAL A 78 -2.29 -6.11 -0.19
CA VAL A 78 -3.13 -6.16 1.03
C VAL A 78 -4.39 -5.34 0.84
N ALA A 79 -4.26 -4.13 0.30
CA ALA A 79 -5.39 -3.26 -0.01
C ALA A 79 -6.35 -3.92 -1.02
N GLN A 80 -5.81 -4.55 -2.06
CA GLN A 80 -6.58 -5.25 -3.09
C GLN A 80 -7.40 -6.40 -2.51
N VAL A 81 -6.77 -7.30 -1.74
CA VAL A 81 -7.47 -8.44 -1.13
C VAL A 81 -8.56 -7.98 -0.16
N LEU A 82 -8.31 -6.93 0.63
CA LEU A 82 -9.32 -6.40 1.55
C LEU A 82 -10.56 -5.84 0.80
N ARG A 83 -10.36 -5.17 -0.34
CA ARG A 83 -11.47 -4.68 -1.18
C ARG A 83 -12.28 -5.85 -1.75
N GLU A 84 -11.60 -6.87 -2.28
CA GLU A 84 -12.26 -8.07 -2.80
C GLU A 84 -13.06 -8.83 -1.74
N LEU A 85 -12.56 -8.88 -0.50
CA LEU A 85 -13.30 -9.46 0.62
C LEU A 85 -14.57 -8.65 0.93
N ALA A 86 -14.50 -7.32 0.85
CA ALA A 86 -15.64 -6.43 1.09
C ALA A 86 -16.71 -6.49 0.00
N GLU A 87 -16.32 -6.73 -1.26
CA GLU A 87 -17.23 -6.82 -2.40
C GLU A 87 -18.01 -8.15 -2.46
N LYS A 88 -17.48 -9.23 -1.88
CA LYS A 88 -18.11 -10.57 -1.91
C LYS A 88 -19.21 -10.79 -0.85
N ARG A 89 -19.70 -9.73 -0.21
CA ARG A 89 -20.61 -9.80 0.94
C ARG A 89 -22.06 -9.48 0.59
#